data_AF-A0A1G5SFG8-F1
#
_entry.id   AF-A0A1G5SFG8-F1
#
_cell.length_a   1.000
_cell.length_b   1.000
_cell.length_c   1.000
_cell.angle_alpha   90.00
_cell.angle_beta   90.00
_cell.angle_gamma   90.00
#
_symmetry.space_group_name_H-M   'P 1'
#
loop_
_entity.id
_entity.type
_entity.pdbx_description
1 polymer ?
#
loop_
_entity_poly.entity_id
_entity_poly.type
_entity_poly.pdbx_seq_one_letter_code
_entity_poly.pdbx_strand_id
1 'polypeptide(L)'
;MKLITLAQLLVVALFTLMTGNLMAAEAPFEGRKKCSSCHKAQAKSWSKTAHAKAMKSLEPNAKKEAKIKAKLDPAKDYTQDKDCVGCHVDGFNKKGGYSIDSPKKVLAAVGCESCHGAGRQYRGDHRKAGQAFEKSGKTTSRKVPADKGQDFHFEESCNACHLNYEGSPWKGAKPPYTPFTPDVDEKYTFKFDEMVKDEKAMHEHYKLDGVYTGEPKFKYHDEFQASAKETKKEKD
;
A
#
# COMPACT_ATOMS: atom_id res chain seq x y z
N MET A 1 10.12 -56.65 13.90
CA MET A 1 10.29 -55.41 14.70
C MET A 1 11.69 -54.86 14.44
N LYS A 2 11.84 -53.88 13.55
CA LYS A 2 13.16 -53.25 13.30
C LYS A 2 13.37 -52.19 14.38
N LEU A 3 14.39 -52.42 15.21
CA LEU A 3 14.85 -51.50 16.25
C LEU A 3 15.33 -50.20 15.59
N ILE A 4 14.58 -49.11 15.80
CA ILE A 4 14.98 -47.77 15.43
C ILE A 4 16.10 -47.36 16.39
N THR A 5 17.30 -47.13 15.89
CA THR A 5 18.47 -46.80 16.72
C THR A 5 18.38 -45.34 17.21
N LEU A 6 18.94 -45.06 18.40
CA LEU A 6 18.92 -43.72 19.03
C LEU A 6 19.39 -42.58 18.08
N ALA A 7 20.25 -42.89 17.11
CA ALA A 7 20.72 -41.94 16.10
C ALA A 7 19.61 -41.46 15.14
N GLN A 8 18.60 -42.29 14.87
CA GLN A 8 17.47 -41.93 14.00
C GLN A 8 16.47 -41.00 14.71
N LEU A 9 16.37 -41.08 16.03
CA LEU A 9 15.53 -40.17 16.84
C LEU A 9 16.12 -38.75 16.93
N LEU A 10 17.45 -38.62 16.93
CA LEU A 10 18.14 -37.31 16.96
C LEU A 10 18.03 -36.54 15.62
N VAL A 11 18.03 -37.23 14.49
CA VAL A 11 17.85 -36.60 13.16
C VAL A 11 16.41 -36.11 12.97
N VAL A 12 15.42 -36.84 13.50
CA VAL A 12 14.00 -36.40 13.47
C VAL A 12 13.77 -35.21 14.41
N ALA A 13 14.41 -35.17 15.58
CA ALA A 13 14.32 -34.04 16.51
C ALA A 13 14.99 -32.75 15.97
N LEU A 14 16.09 -32.87 15.20
CA LEU A 14 16.71 -31.71 14.53
C LEU A 14 15.89 -31.21 13.32
N PHE A 15 15.16 -32.08 12.61
CA PHE A 15 14.32 -31.67 11.48
C PHE A 15 13.04 -30.92 11.90
N THR A 16 12.56 -31.13 13.13
CA THR A 16 11.38 -30.41 13.67
C THR A 16 11.68 -28.99 14.16
N LEU A 17 12.96 -28.59 14.28
CA LEU A 17 13.36 -27.28 14.78
C LEU A 17 13.62 -26.22 13.70
N MET A 18 13.53 -26.57 12.40
CA MET A 18 13.85 -25.65 11.29
C MET A 18 12.67 -25.25 10.40
N THR A 19 11.44 -25.73 10.65
CA THR A 19 10.27 -25.37 9.82
C THR A 19 9.40 -24.25 10.41
N GLY A 20 9.81 -23.68 11.54
CA GLY A 20 9.21 -22.49 12.13
C GLY A 20 9.60 -21.21 11.39
N ASN A 21 9.38 -21.14 10.07
CA ASN A 21 9.18 -19.85 9.44
C ASN A 21 7.92 -19.26 10.08
N LEU A 22 8.11 -18.42 11.11
CA LEU A 22 7.10 -17.46 11.51
C LEU A 22 6.84 -16.60 10.28
N MET A 23 5.87 -17.02 9.47
CA MET A 23 5.13 -16.12 8.60
C MET A 23 4.54 -15.09 9.56
N ALA A 24 5.25 -13.98 9.75
CA ALA A 24 4.75 -12.84 10.50
C ALA A 24 3.40 -12.51 9.87
N ALA A 25 2.32 -12.78 10.61
CA ALA A 25 0.99 -12.62 10.07
C ALA A 25 0.84 -11.16 9.61
N GLU A 26 0.54 -10.97 8.32
CA GLU A 26 0.40 -9.63 7.74
C GLU A 26 -0.50 -8.76 8.64
N ALA A 27 -0.03 -7.54 8.91
CA ALA A 27 -0.80 -6.57 9.68
C ALA A 27 -2.17 -6.38 9.02
N PRO A 28 -3.28 -6.30 9.79
CA PRO A 28 -4.57 -6.08 9.17
C PRO A 28 -4.70 -4.64 8.66
N PHE A 29 -5.40 -4.47 7.54
CA PHE A 29 -5.88 -3.15 7.11
C PHE A 29 -6.96 -2.64 8.09
N GLU A 30 -7.11 -1.32 8.18
CA GLU A 30 -8.19 -0.70 8.98
C GLU A 30 -8.91 0.46 8.29
N GLY A 31 -8.39 0.91 7.15
CA GLY A 31 -8.91 1.99 6.33
C GLY A 31 -8.36 3.36 6.72
N ARG A 32 -8.48 4.30 5.77
CA ARG A 32 -7.83 5.62 5.83
C ARG A 32 -8.27 6.54 6.98
N LYS A 33 -9.37 6.26 7.70
CA LYS A 33 -9.99 7.21 8.65
C LYS A 33 -9.01 7.72 9.71
N LYS A 34 -8.22 6.82 10.32
CA LYS A 34 -7.28 7.19 11.38
C LYS A 34 -6.04 7.90 10.83
N CYS A 35 -5.54 7.45 9.69
CA CYS A 35 -4.46 8.12 8.96
C CYS A 35 -4.85 9.57 8.66
N SER A 36 -6.02 9.77 8.03
CA SER A 36 -6.51 11.11 7.63
C SER A 36 -6.84 12.03 8.80
N SER A 37 -7.16 11.50 9.99
CA SER A 37 -7.41 12.35 11.17
C SER A 37 -6.14 13.01 11.73
N CYS A 38 -4.99 12.34 11.60
CA CYS A 38 -3.68 12.89 12.01
C CYS A 38 -2.97 13.59 10.85
N HIS A 39 -3.10 13.08 9.62
CA HIS A 39 -2.44 13.61 8.42
C HIS A 39 -3.45 14.33 7.50
N LYS A 40 -4.08 15.39 8.02
CA LYS A 40 -5.15 16.12 7.32
C LYS A 40 -4.68 16.73 6.00
N ALA A 41 -3.47 17.29 5.97
CA ALA A 41 -2.90 17.96 4.80
C ALA A 41 -2.68 16.96 3.65
N GLN A 42 -2.02 15.83 3.93
CA GLN A 42 -1.82 14.73 2.99
C GLN A 42 -3.17 14.18 2.53
N ALA A 43 -4.12 13.94 3.44
CA ALA A 43 -5.44 13.41 3.08
C ALA A 43 -6.23 14.35 2.16
N LYS A 44 -6.15 15.67 2.37
CA LYS A 44 -6.77 16.69 1.50
C LYS A 44 -6.13 16.76 0.11
N SER A 45 -4.84 16.52 0.02
CA SER A 45 -4.14 16.43 -1.27
C SER A 45 -4.48 15.12 -1.99
N TRP A 46 -4.34 13.98 -1.30
CA TRP A 46 -4.71 12.64 -1.78
C TRP A 46 -6.14 12.58 -2.30
N SER A 47 -7.12 13.20 -1.63
CA SER A 47 -8.53 13.11 -2.04
C SER A 47 -8.83 13.64 -3.46
N LYS A 48 -7.87 14.36 -4.06
CA LYS A 48 -7.98 14.92 -5.41
C LYS A 48 -7.40 14.00 -6.50
N THR A 49 -6.59 13.01 -6.13
CA THR A 49 -5.83 12.17 -7.07
C THR A 49 -6.72 11.13 -7.76
N ALA A 50 -6.16 10.46 -8.77
CA ALA A 50 -6.82 9.33 -9.44
C ALA A 50 -7.02 8.15 -8.47
N HIS A 51 -6.06 7.90 -7.58
CA HIS A 51 -6.11 6.82 -6.57
C HIS A 51 -7.31 6.96 -5.63
N ALA A 52 -7.57 8.18 -5.11
CA ALA A 52 -8.75 8.46 -4.29
C ALA A 52 -10.08 8.30 -5.04
N LYS A 53 -10.04 8.34 -6.37
CA LYS A 53 -11.20 8.21 -7.27
C LYS A 53 -11.22 6.86 -7.98
N ALA A 54 -10.38 5.90 -7.60
CA ALA A 54 -10.18 4.65 -8.34
C ALA A 54 -11.50 3.90 -8.56
N MET A 55 -12.33 3.73 -7.52
CA MET A 55 -13.63 3.07 -7.65
C MET A 55 -14.57 3.76 -8.63
N LYS A 56 -14.51 5.10 -8.78
CA LYS A 56 -15.36 5.83 -9.73
C LYS A 56 -15.08 5.43 -11.18
N SER A 57 -13.87 4.99 -11.50
CA SER A 57 -13.56 4.51 -12.86
C SER A 57 -14.24 3.18 -13.20
N LEU A 58 -14.68 2.42 -12.19
CA LEU A 58 -15.38 1.15 -12.36
C LEU A 58 -16.89 1.33 -12.58
N GLU A 59 -17.44 2.50 -12.26
CA GLU A 59 -18.86 2.82 -12.46
C GLU A 59 -19.26 2.77 -13.95
N PRO A 60 -20.52 2.43 -14.27
CA PRO A 60 -21.05 2.52 -15.62
C PRO A 60 -20.82 3.90 -16.25
N ASN A 61 -20.43 3.91 -17.52
CA ASN A 61 -20.15 5.08 -18.35
C ASN A 61 -18.97 5.97 -17.90
N ALA A 62 -18.35 5.69 -16.75
CA ALA A 62 -17.12 6.36 -16.36
C ALA A 62 -15.95 5.93 -17.25
N LYS A 63 -15.07 6.89 -17.62
CA LYS A 63 -13.87 6.65 -18.42
C LYS A 63 -14.14 5.88 -19.73
N LYS A 64 -15.28 6.18 -20.37
CA LYS A 64 -15.82 5.47 -21.55
C LYS A 64 -14.77 5.25 -22.65
N GLU A 65 -14.03 6.29 -23.02
CA GLU A 65 -13.04 6.22 -24.10
C GLU A 65 -11.90 5.27 -23.75
N ALA A 66 -11.42 5.31 -22.50
CA ALA A 66 -10.37 4.41 -22.02
C ALA A 66 -10.86 2.95 -21.97
N LYS A 67 -12.08 2.71 -21.48
CA LYS A 67 -12.69 1.36 -21.46
C LYS A 67 -12.82 0.79 -22.87
N ILE A 68 -13.33 1.57 -23.82
CA ILE A 68 -13.44 1.14 -25.23
C ILE A 68 -12.06 0.81 -25.81
N LYS A 69 -11.06 1.66 -25.57
CA LYS A 69 -9.68 1.42 -26.05
C LYS A 69 -9.09 0.12 -25.48
N ALA A 70 -9.39 -0.18 -24.22
CA ALA A 70 -9.01 -1.43 -23.55
C ALA A 70 -9.95 -2.61 -23.85
N LYS A 71 -10.88 -2.48 -24.81
CA LYS A 71 -11.88 -3.51 -25.19
C LYS A 71 -12.80 -3.95 -24.03
N LEU A 72 -13.08 -3.05 -23.10
CA LEU A 72 -14.04 -3.23 -22.01
C LEU A 72 -15.40 -2.63 -22.39
N ASP A 73 -16.47 -3.14 -21.76
CA ASP A 73 -17.81 -2.58 -21.92
C ASP A 73 -17.92 -1.27 -21.11
N PRO A 74 -18.09 -0.10 -21.75
CA PRO A 74 -18.20 1.15 -21.01
C PRO A 74 -19.48 1.24 -20.16
N ALA A 75 -20.55 0.51 -20.47
CA ALA A 75 -21.82 0.55 -19.77
C ALA A 75 -21.90 -0.45 -18.61
N LYS A 76 -21.02 -1.45 -18.56
CA LYS A 76 -20.96 -2.43 -17.46
C LYS A 76 -20.56 -1.77 -16.14
N ASP A 77 -21.22 -2.21 -15.06
CA ASP A 77 -20.81 -1.92 -13.69
C ASP A 77 -19.71 -2.90 -13.26
N TYR A 78 -18.51 -2.38 -13.01
CA TYR A 78 -17.37 -3.15 -12.52
C TYR A 78 -17.13 -2.95 -11.02
N THR A 79 -17.98 -2.20 -10.32
CA THR A 79 -17.75 -1.84 -8.90
C THR A 79 -17.86 -3.03 -7.94
N GLN A 80 -18.45 -4.14 -8.38
CA GLN A 80 -18.50 -5.41 -7.66
C GLN A 80 -17.80 -6.55 -8.40
N ASP A 81 -17.03 -6.23 -9.46
CA ASP A 81 -16.32 -7.23 -10.24
C ASP A 81 -14.99 -7.57 -9.57
N LYS A 82 -14.84 -8.82 -9.10
CA LYS A 82 -13.63 -9.32 -8.43
C LYS A 82 -12.37 -9.22 -9.29
N ASP A 83 -12.54 -9.18 -10.62
CA ASP A 83 -11.43 -9.06 -11.57
C ASP A 83 -10.95 -7.60 -11.71
N CYS A 84 -11.69 -6.64 -11.15
CA CYS A 84 -11.38 -5.20 -11.23
C CYS A 84 -11.09 -4.58 -9.86
N VAL A 85 -11.89 -4.88 -8.85
CA VAL A 85 -11.82 -4.17 -7.55
C VAL A 85 -10.46 -4.34 -6.85
N GLY A 86 -9.73 -5.42 -7.15
CA GLY A 86 -8.44 -5.74 -6.52
C GLY A 86 -7.40 -4.62 -6.56
N CYS A 87 -7.36 -3.84 -7.63
CA CYS A 87 -6.44 -2.71 -7.80
C CYS A 87 -7.09 -1.33 -7.55
N HIS A 88 -8.37 -1.29 -7.15
CA HIS A 88 -9.15 -0.05 -6.99
C HIS A 88 -9.54 0.24 -5.54
N VAL A 89 -9.10 -0.61 -4.60
CA VAL A 89 -9.43 -0.57 -3.17
C VAL A 89 -8.20 -0.86 -2.31
N ASP A 90 -8.31 -0.57 -1.01
CA ASP A 90 -7.30 -0.94 -0.01
C ASP A 90 -7.45 -2.42 0.37
N GLY A 91 -6.41 -3.22 0.11
CA GLY A 91 -6.26 -4.56 0.67
C GLY A 91 -7.34 -5.57 0.26
N PHE A 92 -7.75 -5.62 -1.01
CA PHE A 92 -8.77 -6.57 -1.47
C PHE A 92 -8.44 -8.01 -1.05
N ASN A 93 -9.39 -8.67 -0.38
CA ASN A 93 -9.24 -10.04 0.16
C ASN A 93 -8.03 -10.24 1.09
N LYS A 94 -7.41 -9.16 1.58
CA LYS A 94 -6.41 -9.20 2.66
C LYS A 94 -7.10 -9.02 4.01
N LYS A 95 -6.44 -9.45 5.07
CA LYS A 95 -6.96 -9.36 6.44
C LYS A 95 -7.34 -7.92 6.78
N GLY A 96 -8.62 -7.69 7.09
CA GLY A 96 -9.15 -6.36 7.44
C GLY A 96 -9.38 -5.41 6.25
N GLY A 97 -9.03 -5.82 5.04
CA GLY A 97 -9.15 -5.00 3.83
C GLY A 97 -10.54 -5.06 3.19
N TYR A 98 -10.64 -4.51 1.98
CA TYR A 98 -11.90 -4.42 1.25
C TYR A 98 -12.42 -5.80 0.86
N SER A 99 -13.74 -5.98 0.93
CA SER A 99 -14.47 -7.13 0.39
C SER A 99 -15.72 -6.63 -0.32
N ILE A 100 -16.13 -7.32 -1.39
CA ILE A 100 -17.36 -7.01 -2.13
C ILE A 100 -18.60 -7.30 -1.25
N ASP A 101 -18.55 -8.35 -0.44
CA ASP A 101 -19.67 -8.78 0.42
C ASP A 101 -19.92 -7.83 1.60
N SER A 102 -18.89 -7.11 2.06
CA SER A 102 -18.98 -6.16 3.16
C SER A 102 -18.13 -4.91 2.87
N PRO A 103 -18.53 -4.08 1.89
CA PRO A 103 -17.72 -2.98 1.41
C PRO A 103 -17.69 -1.84 2.43
N LYS A 104 -16.48 -1.45 2.87
CA LYS A 104 -16.30 -0.32 3.80
C LYS A 104 -15.86 0.91 3.03
N LYS A 105 -16.60 2.01 3.19
CA LYS A 105 -16.28 3.31 2.54
C LYS A 105 -14.85 3.78 2.79
N VAL A 106 -14.26 3.45 3.93
CA VAL A 106 -12.90 3.83 4.33
C VAL A 106 -11.79 3.05 3.60
N LEU A 107 -12.14 1.96 2.90
CA LEU A 107 -11.24 1.12 2.10
C LEU A 107 -11.57 1.18 0.59
N ALA A 108 -12.65 1.87 0.20
CA ALA A 108 -13.16 1.93 -1.18
C ALA A 108 -12.41 2.93 -2.08
N ALA A 109 -11.08 2.83 -2.12
CA ALA A 109 -10.18 3.58 -2.99
C ALA A 109 -8.77 2.97 -2.87
N VAL A 110 -7.86 3.33 -3.77
CA VAL A 110 -6.42 3.14 -3.53
C VAL A 110 -6.01 4.21 -2.51
N GLY A 111 -5.96 3.81 -1.23
CA GLY A 111 -5.83 4.70 -0.10
C GLY A 111 -4.43 4.69 0.49
N CYS A 112 -4.35 5.15 1.75
CA CYS A 112 -3.08 5.29 2.45
C CYS A 112 -2.36 3.95 2.59
N GLU A 113 -3.13 2.89 2.87
CA GLU A 113 -2.59 1.57 3.21
C GLU A 113 -2.18 0.76 1.97
N SER A 114 -2.72 1.07 0.78
CA SER A 114 -2.23 0.48 -0.48
C SER A 114 -0.78 0.86 -0.81
N CYS A 115 -0.29 2.00 -0.30
CA CYS A 115 1.12 2.39 -0.48
C CYS A 115 1.93 2.23 0.81
N HIS A 116 1.43 2.72 1.96
CA HIS A 116 2.19 2.70 3.22
C HIS A 116 2.09 1.40 4.01
N GLY A 117 1.42 0.39 3.46
CA GLY A 117 1.18 -0.89 4.13
C GLY A 117 0.01 -0.84 5.12
N ALA A 118 -0.35 -2.00 5.65
CA ALA A 118 -1.53 -2.17 6.49
C ALA A 118 -1.34 -1.55 7.89
N GLY A 119 -2.18 -0.57 8.22
CA GLY A 119 -1.94 0.42 9.27
C GLY A 119 -2.19 -0.04 10.71
N ARG A 120 -2.95 -1.11 10.91
CA ARG A 120 -3.50 -1.44 12.24
C ARG A 120 -2.44 -1.63 13.31
N GLN A 121 -1.28 -2.16 12.95
CA GLN A 121 -0.21 -2.46 13.91
C GLN A 121 0.72 -1.26 14.17
N TYR A 122 1.03 -0.44 13.15
CA TYR A 122 2.00 0.64 13.30
C TYR A 122 1.38 2.00 13.66
N ARG A 123 0.10 2.27 13.36
CA ARG A 123 -0.51 3.59 13.64
C ARG A 123 -0.52 3.96 15.12
N GLY A 124 -0.50 2.96 16.00
CA GLY A 124 -0.40 3.16 17.45
C GLY A 124 0.96 3.72 17.85
N ASP A 125 2.01 3.33 17.14
CA ASP A 125 3.37 3.84 17.35
C ASP A 125 3.49 5.26 16.82
N HIS A 126 2.84 5.60 15.69
CA HIS A 126 2.78 6.99 15.21
C HIS A 126 2.27 7.93 16.30
N ARG A 127 1.16 7.57 16.96
CA ARG A 127 0.64 8.35 18.09
C ARG A 127 1.62 8.42 19.26
N LYS A 128 2.17 7.28 19.70
CA LYS A 128 3.05 7.22 20.87
C LYS A 128 4.38 7.95 20.63
N ALA A 129 4.97 7.78 19.45
CA ALA A 129 6.22 8.42 19.05
C ALA A 129 6.03 9.93 18.90
N GLY A 130 4.93 10.38 18.29
CA GLY A 130 4.59 11.81 18.24
C GLY A 130 4.49 12.43 19.63
N GLN A 131 3.75 11.78 20.55
CA GLN A 131 3.65 12.24 21.95
C GLN A 131 5.00 12.27 22.68
N ALA A 132 5.85 11.25 22.48
CA ALA A 132 7.18 11.21 23.09
C ALA A 132 8.10 12.31 22.55
N PHE A 133 8.01 12.57 21.25
CA PHE A 133 8.76 13.63 20.58
C PHE A 133 8.32 15.01 21.04
N GLU A 134 7.01 15.30 21.06
CA GLU A 134 6.46 16.56 21.57
C GLU A 134 6.86 16.82 23.03
N LYS A 135 6.84 15.77 23.88
CA LYS A 135 7.14 15.91 25.30
C LYS A 135 8.64 16.10 25.59
N SER A 136 9.52 15.46 24.82
CA SER A 136 10.93 15.30 25.23
C SER A 136 11.95 15.34 24.08
N GLY A 137 11.53 15.60 22.85
CA GLY A 137 12.38 15.50 21.66
C GLY A 137 12.83 14.07 21.33
N LYS A 138 12.29 13.05 22.02
CA LYS A 138 12.67 11.66 21.82
C LYS A 138 12.23 11.16 20.44
N THR A 139 13.20 10.83 19.60
CA THR A 139 12.95 10.21 18.29
C THR A 139 12.74 8.69 18.40
N THR A 140 12.14 8.11 17.37
CA THR A 140 11.90 6.66 17.26
C THR A 140 12.52 6.11 15.98
N SER A 141 13.11 4.92 16.01
CA SER A 141 13.64 4.29 14.79
C SER A 141 12.52 3.91 13.82
N ARG A 142 12.71 4.15 12.51
CA ARG A 142 11.81 3.68 11.44
C ARG A 142 11.66 2.17 11.40
N LYS A 143 12.63 1.42 11.92
CA LYS A 143 12.52 -0.04 12.08
C LYS A 143 11.32 -0.45 12.93
N VAL A 144 10.91 0.35 13.92
CA VAL A 144 9.77 0.03 14.81
C VAL A 144 8.46 -0.12 14.02
N PRO A 145 8.00 0.87 13.24
CA PRO A 145 6.82 0.68 12.42
C PRO A 145 7.06 -0.24 11.20
N ALA A 146 8.28 -0.32 10.66
CA ALA A 146 8.60 -1.23 9.55
C ALA A 146 8.39 -2.70 9.94
N ASP A 147 8.85 -3.11 11.12
CA ASP A 147 8.64 -4.46 11.68
C ASP A 147 7.15 -4.79 11.92
N LYS A 148 6.29 -3.77 11.85
CA LYS A 148 4.83 -3.86 11.99
C LYS A 148 4.08 -3.63 10.67
N GLY A 149 4.80 -3.69 9.55
CA GLY A 149 4.22 -3.65 8.21
C GLY A 149 4.06 -2.26 7.61
N GLN A 150 4.67 -1.21 8.16
CA GLN A 150 4.78 0.06 7.43
C GLN A 150 5.77 -0.09 6.27
N ASP A 151 5.33 0.25 5.07
CA ASP A 151 6.17 0.24 3.88
C ASP A 151 6.97 1.55 3.75
N PHE A 152 8.27 1.40 3.45
CA PHE A 152 9.23 2.48 3.19
C PHE A 152 9.90 2.36 1.82
N HIS A 153 9.51 1.37 1.01
CA HIS A 153 10.11 1.07 -0.29
C HIS A 153 9.11 1.26 -1.44
N PHE A 154 7.83 0.96 -1.23
CA PHE A 154 6.67 1.22 -2.11
C PHE A 154 6.64 0.49 -3.45
N GLU A 155 7.80 0.22 -4.06
CA GLU A 155 7.91 -0.28 -5.43
C GLU A 155 7.07 -1.54 -5.68
N GLU A 156 7.15 -2.51 -4.78
CA GLU A 156 6.37 -3.76 -4.90
C GLU A 156 4.86 -3.51 -4.80
N SER A 157 4.45 -2.62 -3.89
CA SER A 157 3.05 -2.22 -3.72
C SER A 157 2.50 -1.53 -4.99
N CYS A 158 3.32 -0.72 -5.67
CA CYS A 158 2.96 -0.11 -6.96
C CYS A 158 2.93 -1.15 -8.09
N ASN A 159 3.95 -1.99 -8.19
CA ASN A 159 4.10 -3.00 -9.24
C ASN A 159 2.94 -3.99 -9.25
N ALA A 160 2.43 -4.37 -8.06
CA ALA A 160 1.29 -5.26 -7.90
C ALA A 160 0.00 -4.77 -8.60
N CYS A 161 -0.11 -3.48 -8.91
CA CYS A 161 -1.23 -2.92 -9.67
C CYS A 161 -0.80 -2.47 -11.08
N HIS A 162 0.29 -1.70 -11.17
CA HIS A 162 0.70 -1.04 -12.42
C HIS A 162 1.47 -1.94 -13.38
N LEU A 163 2.15 -2.96 -12.87
CA LEU A 163 2.90 -3.94 -13.65
C LEU A 163 2.24 -5.33 -13.62
N ASN A 164 0.98 -5.42 -13.20
CA ASN A 164 0.27 -6.69 -13.15
C ASN A 164 -0.45 -7.00 -14.47
N TYR A 165 0.31 -7.33 -15.52
CA TYR A 165 -0.22 -7.73 -16.83
C TYR A 165 0.62 -8.86 -17.46
N GLU A 166 0.04 -9.56 -18.44
CA GLU A 166 0.73 -10.64 -19.14
C GLU A 166 1.96 -10.13 -19.90
N GLY A 167 3.10 -10.80 -19.76
CA GLY A 167 4.36 -10.36 -20.36
C GLY A 167 5.05 -9.19 -19.64
N SER A 168 4.52 -8.74 -18.49
CA SER A 168 5.15 -7.71 -17.67
C SER A 168 6.58 -8.06 -17.25
N PRO A 169 7.48 -7.06 -17.10
CA PRO A 169 8.80 -7.26 -16.53
C PRO A 169 8.75 -7.66 -15.03
N TRP A 170 7.65 -7.36 -14.33
CA TRP A 170 7.49 -7.71 -12.91
C TRP A 170 7.09 -9.18 -12.73
N LYS A 171 7.92 -9.94 -12.01
CA LYS A 171 7.77 -11.39 -11.84
C LYS A 171 6.56 -11.81 -11.00
N GLY A 172 5.98 -10.90 -10.23
CA GLY A 172 4.79 -11.17 -9.43
C GLY A 172 3.48 -11.13 -10.22
N ALA A 173 3.52 -10.81 -11.52
CA ALA A 173 2.33 -10.62 -12.33
C ALA A 173 1.48 -11.90 -12.40
N LYS A 174 0.20 -11.79 -12.04
CA LYS A 174 -0.76 -12.88 -12.08
C LYS A 174 -2.20 -12.38 -12.31
N PRO A 175 -3.10 -13.21 -12.85
CA PRO A 175 -4.50 -12.86 -13.00
C PRO A 175 -5.17 -12.55 -11.64
N PRO A 176 -6.16 -11.64 -11.60
CA PRO A 176 -6.67 -10.83 -12.71
C PRO A 176 -5.68 -9.71 -13.09
N TYR A 177 -5.42 -9.54 -14.38
CA TYR A 177 -4.48 -8.55 -14.92
C TYR A 177 -5.11 -7.17 -15.10
N THR A 178 -4.31 -6.10 -15.04
CA THR A 178 -4.76 -4.77 -15.48
C THR A 178 -5.04 -4.80 -16.98
N PRO A 179 -6.20 -4.28 -17.43
CA PRO A 179 -6.51 -4.15 -18.85
C PRO A 179 -5.84 -2.91 -19.48
N PHE A 180 -5.20 -2.06 -18.68
CA PHE A 180 -4.55 -0.83 -19.13
C PHE A 180 -3.04 -1.03 -19.18
N THR A 181 -2.54 -1.50 -20.33
CA THR A 181 -1.14 -1.87 -20.56
C THR A 181 -0.50 -0.97 -21.62
N PRO A 182 0.85 -0.96 -21.75
CA PRO A 182 1.53 -0.21 -22.82
C PRO A 182 1.05 -0.55 -24.24
N ASP A 183 0.59 -1.77 -24.48
CA ASP A 183 0.03 -2.20 -25.78
C ASP A 183 -1.33 -1.53 -26.09
N VAL A 184 -2.09 -1.17 -25.05
CA VAL A 184 -3.32 -0.39 -25.21
C VAL A 184 -3.00 1.07 -25.47
N ASP A 185 -2.06 1.63 -24.72
CA ASP A 185 -1.63 3.02 -24.84
C ASP A 185 -0.28 3.20 -24.12
N GLU A 186 0.70 3.80 -24.79
CA GLU A 186 2.05 4.00 -24.24
C GLU A 186 2.03 4.76 -22.90
N LYS A 187 1.01 5.61 -22.67
CA LYS A 187 0.83 6.33 -21.40
C LYS A 187 0.68 5.41 -20.18
N TYR A 188 0.36 4.14 -20.37
CA TYR A 188 0.25 3.15 -19.29
C TYR A 188 1.59 2.50 -18.95
N THR A 189 2.69 2.90 -19.62
CA THR A 189 4.05 2.53 -19.22
C THR A 189 4.32 3.04 -17.81
N PHE A 190 4.65 2.11 -16.91
CA PHE A 190 4.94 2.42 -15.52
C PHE A 190 6.44 2.30 -15.25
N LYS A 191 7.01 3.38 -14.70
CA LYS A 191 8.37 3.42 -14.19
C LYS A 191 8.34 4.01 -12.80
N PHE A 192 8.65 3.19 -11.80
CA PHE A 192 8.51 3.55 -10.39
C PHE A 192 9.24 4.87 -10.06
N ASP A 193 10.50 4.99 -10.47
CA ASP A 193 11.36 6.14 -10.12
C ASP A 193 10.93 7.48 -10.73
N GLU A 194 10.19 7.42 -11.84
CA GLU A 194 9.58 8.61 -12.46
C GLU A 194 8.22 8.91 -11.82
N MET A 195 7.36 7.90 -11.69
CA MET A 195 5.97 8.06 -11.28
C MET A 195 5.81 8.35 -9.78
N VAL A 196 6.69 7.81 -8.91
CA VAL A 196 6.64 8.05 -7.46
C VAL A 196 6.92 9.52 -7.10
N LYS A 197 7.54 10.28 -8.02
CA LYS A 197 7.82 11.71 -7.87
C LYS A 197 6.67 12.61 -8.31
N ASP A 198 5.60 12.06 -8.91
CA ASP A 198 4.41 12.84 -9.29
C ASP A 198 3.48 13.04 -8.09
N GLU A 199 3.60 14.20 -7.43
CA GLU A 199 2.75 14.59 -6.31
C GLU A 199 1.26 14.65 -6.66
N LYS A 200 0.89 14.84 -7.94
CA LYS A 200 -0.51 14.83 -8.37
C LYS A 200 -1.08 13.41 -8.45
N ALA A 201 -0.23 12.40 -8.59
CA ALA A 201 -0.59 11.00 -8.53
C ALA A 201 -0.54 10.44 -7.10
N MET A 202 0.43 10.89 -6.30
CA MET A 202 0.61 10.48 -4.90
C MET A 202 -0.24 11.34 -3.94
N HIS A 203 0.40 12.31 -3.32
CA HIS A 203 -0.15 13.46 -2.65
C HIS A 203 1.00 14.45 -2.45
N GLU A 204 0.66 15.71 -2.23
CA GLU A 204 1.62 16.74 -1.82
C GLU A 204 2.47 16.27 -0.62
N HIS A 205 3.78 16.53 -0.67
CA HIS A 205 4.67 16.27 0.45
C HIS A 205 4.72 17.47 1.39
N TYR A 206 4.56 17.18 2.69
CA TYR A 206 4.64 18.19 3.74
C TYR A 206 5.83 17.92 4.66
N LYS A 207 6.40 18.99 5.20
CA LYS A 207 7.55 18.93 6.12
C LYS A 207 7.19 18.10 7.34
N LEU A 208 8.11 17.23 7.74
CA LEU A 208 7.99 16.38 8.92
C LEU A 208 8.91 16.90 10.02
N ASP A 209 8.45 16.82 11.27
CA ASP A 209 9.22 17.28 12.44
C ASP A 209 10.40 16.35 12.82
N GLY A 210 10.59 15.23 12.12
CA GLY A 210 11.70 14.31 12.39
C GLY A 210 11.46 13.33 13.54
N VAL A 211 10.19 13.06 13.90
CA VAL A 211 9.80 12.05 14.92
C VAL A 211 10.47 10.69 14.68
N TYR A 212 10.62 10.30 13.41
CA TYR A 212 11.22 9.03 13.02
C TYR A 212 12.59 9.22 12.34
N THR A 213 13.56 8.40 12.73
CA THR A 213 14.95 8.43 12.23
C THR A 213 15.47 7.04 11.88
N GLY A 214 16.62 6.98 11.20
CA GLY A 214 17.27 5.73 10.80
C GLY A 214 16.54 4.96 9.68
N GLU A 215 17.04 3.76 9.41
CA GLU A 215 16.55 2.83 8.39
C GLU A 215 15.39 1.93 8.90
N PRO A 216 14.55 1.38 8.01
CA PRO A 216 14.51 1.62 6.56
C PRO A 216 13.97 3.01 6.23
N LYS A 217 14.61 3.69 5.27
CA LYS A 217 14.24 5.02 4.79
C LYS A 217 14.02 4.98 3.29
N PHE A 218 12.92 5.59 2.83
CA PHE A 218 12.67 5.67 1.40
C PHE A 218 13.79 6.42 0.67
N LYS A 219 14.20 5.93 -0.49
CA LYS A 219 15.35 6.47 -1.23
C LYS A 219 15.21 7.95 -1.62
N TYR A 220 13.99 8.43 -1.86
CA TYR A 220 13.72 9.85 -2.12
C TYR A 220 13.20 10.61 -0.90
N HIS A 221 13.28 10.04 0.32
CA HIS A 221 12.77 10.70 1.52
C HIS A 221 13.39 12.09 1.73
N ASP A 222 14.71 12.20 1.65
CA ASP A 222 15.42 13.45 1.91
C ASP A 222 15.16 14.46 0.77
N GLU A 223 15.13 13.98 -0.48
CA GLU A 223 14.77 14.79 -1.66
C GLU A 223 13.36 15.40 -1.50
N PHE A 224 12.37 14.57 -1.17
CA PHE A 224 10.99 15.01 -1.00
C PHE A 224 10.85 15.92 0.23
N GLN A 225 11.57 15.64 1.31
CA GLN A 225 11.56 16.50 2.49
C GLN A 225 12.27 17.83 2.25
N ALA A 226 13.25 17.92 1.35
CA ALA A 226 13.92 19.19 1.03
C ALA A 226 12.95 20.20 0.39
N SER A 227 12.11 19.73 -0.56
CA SER A 227 11.14 20.56 -1.30
C SER A 227 9.72 20.59 -0.71
N ALA A 228 9.45 19.79 0.34
CA ALA A 228 8.11 19.68 0.92
C ALA A 228 7.53 21.02 1.40
N LYS A 229 6.21 21.16 1.34
CA LYS A 229 5.49 22.33 1.83
C LYS A 229 5.38 22.35 3.35
N GLU A 230 5.44 23.55 3.91
CA GLU A 230 5.08 23.76 5.31
C GLU A 230 3.59 23.49 5.52
N THR A 231 3.24 22.74 6.57
CA THR A 231 1.85 22.70 7.02
C THR A 231 1.52 24.02 7.68
N LYS A 232 0.54 24.77 7.16
CA LYS A 232 -0.07 25.85 7.94
C LYS A 232 -0.62 25.21 9.21
N LYS A 233 -0.01 25.46 10.37
CA LYS A 233 -0.62 25.14 11.66
C LYS A 233 -1.97 25.86 11.66
N GLU A 234 -3.06 25.12 11.45
CA GLU A 234 -4.38 25.61 11.82
C GLU A 234 -4.25 25.91 13.32
N LYS A 235 -4.19 27.20 13.67
CA LYS A 235 -4.37 27.63 15.05
C LYS A 235 -5.78 27.17 15.41
N ASP A 236 -5.87 26.30 16.40
CA ASP A 236 -7.14 25.88 17.01
C ASP A 236 -8.00 27.10 17.39
#